data_AF-A0A1V4VSZ0-F1
#
_entry.id   AF-A0A1V4VSZ0-F1
#
_cell.length_a   1.000
_cell.length_b   1.000
_cell.length_c   1.000
_cell.angle_alpha   90.00
_cell.angle_beta   90.00
_cell.angle_gamma   90.00
#
_symmetry.space_group_name_H-M   'P 1'
#
loop_
_entity.id
_entity.type
_entity.pdbx_description
1 polymer ?
#
loop_
_entity_poly.entity_id
_entity_poly.type
_entity_poly.pdbx_seq_one_letter_code
_entity_poly.pdbx_strand_id
1 'polypeptide(L)'
;MSEELADESEEDRSFNSEISTCLRTMIDQLPEKYKQAIIITEFQNVTQKELSQKMGISLSGAKSRVQRAKEKLKEMLLDCCYLELDWRGNVVDYKHKGKDCKYCQ
;
A
#
# COMPACT_ATOMS: atom_id res chain seq x y z
N MET A 1 -10.78 30.13 -6.85
CA MET A 1 -9.82 29.53 -7.81
C MET A 1 -8.96 28.55 -7.05
N SER A 2 -9.30 27.26 -7.06
CA SER A 2 -8.40 26.14 -6.71
C SER A 2 -9.19 24.84 -6.83
N GLU A 3 -9.38 24.36 -8.05
CA GLU A 3 -9.65 22.96 -8.33
C GLU A 3 -8.87 22.61 -9.60
N GLU A 4 -7.55 22.52 -9.47
CA GLU A 4 -6.74 21.79 -10.46
C GLU A 4 -6.94 20.30 -10.18
N LEU A 5 -8.07 19.80 -10.68
CA LEU A 5 -8.30 18.37 -10.89
C LEU A 5 -7.32 17.95 -11.99
N ALA A 6 -6.15 17.46 -11.59
CA ALA A 6 -5.23 16.78 -12.48
C ALA A 6 -5.97 15.58 -13.08
N ASP A 7 -6.18 15.65 -14.39
CA ASP A 7 -6.78 14.60 -15.22
C ASP A 7 -5.88 13.36 -15.14
N GLU A 8 -6.22 12.45 -14.20
CA GLU A 8 -5.62 11.12 -14.16
C GLU A 8 -6.11 10.37 -15.38
N SER A 9 -5.19 9.99 -16.27
CA SER A 9 -5.51 9.24 -17.46
C SER A 9 -6.22 7.92 -17.10
N GLU A 10 -7.13 7.46 -17.95
CA GLU A 10 -7.87 6.21 -17.70
C GLU A 10 -6.92 5.00 -17.57
N GLU A 11 -5.78 5.04 -18.26
CA GLU A 11 -4.73 4.02 -18.24
C GLU A 11 -4.02 3.95 -16.88
N ASP A 12 -3.63 5.09 -16.30
CA ASP A 12 -3.00 5.14 -14.96
C ASP A 12 -3.94 4.58 -13.88
N ARG A 13 -5.24 4.89 -13.95
CA ARG A 13 -6.23 4.33 -13.01
C ARG A 13 -6.35 2.82 -13.16
N SER A 14 -6.18 2.29 -14.37
CA SER A 14 -6.18 0.83 -14.62
C SER A 14 -5.02 0.15 -13.90
N PHE A 15 -3.80 0.64 -14.05
CA PHE A 15 -2.62 0.01 -13.46
C PHE A 15 -2.60 0.07 -11.94
N ASN A 16 -3.04 1.19 -11.34
CA ASN A 16 -3.18 1.28 -9.89
C ASN A 16 -4.21 0.26 -9.37
N SER A 17 -5.32 0.05 -10.09
CA SER A 17 -6.33 -0.96 -9.75
C SER A 17 -5.76 -2.39 -9.81
N GLU A 18 -5.02 -2.72 -10.87
CA GLU A 18 -4.37 -4.02 -11.04
C GLU A 18 -3.37 -4.31 -9.91
N ILE A 19 -2.47 -3.36 -9.63
CA ILE A 19 -1.51 -3.48 -8.52
C ILE A 19 -2.22 -3.54 -7.15
N SER A 20 -3.36 -2.87 -6.98
CA SER A 20 -4.13 -2.95 -5.74
C SER A 20 -4.62 -4.37 -5.43
N THR A 21 -4.89 -5.17 -6.46
CA THR A 21 -5.27 -6.59 -6.32
C THR A 21 -4.09 -7.38 -5.75
N CYS A 22 -2.87 -7.14 -6.24
CA CYS A 22 -1.67 -7.76 -5.67
C CYS A 22 -1.47 -7.39 -4.21
N LEU A 23 -1.64 -6.11 -3.87
CA LEU A 23 -1.40 -5.58 -2.53
C LEU A 23 -2.33 -6.21 -1.49
N ARG A 24 -3.58 -6.53 -1.84
CA ARG A 24 -4.50 -7.24 -0.92
C ARG A 24 -3.92 -8.58 -0.49
N THR A 25 -3.45 -9.38 -1.44
CA THR A 25 -2.82 -10.68 -1.15
C THR A 25 -1.54 -10.51 -0.33
N MET A 26 -0.75 -9.47 -0.59
CA MET A 26 0.47 -9.19 0.19
C MET A 26 0.18 -8.78 1.63
N ILE A 27 -0.88 -7.99 1.86
CA ILE A 27 -1.34 -7.60 3.21
C ILE A 27 -1.64 -8.83 4.05
N ASP A 28 -2.21 -9.88 3.45
CA ASP A 28 -2.50 -11.13 4.15
C ASP A 28 -1.26 -11.89 4.61
N GLN A 29 -0.10 -11.66 3.99
CA GLN A 29 1.17 -12.27 4.37
C GLN A 29 1.95 -11.46 5.40
N LEU A 30 1.51 -10.24 5.73
CA LEU A 30 2.18 -9.43 6.73
C LEU A 30 2.05 -10.08 8.12
N PRO A 31 3.09 -9.95 8.97
CA PRO A 31 2.94 -10.24 10.40
C PRO A 31 1.74 -9.51 11.00
N GLU A 32 0.99 -10.19 11.86
CA GLU A 32 -0.31 -9.72 12.36
C GLU A 32 -0.30 -8.27 12.86
N LYS A 33 0.73 -7.88 13.64
CA LYS A 33 0.90 -6.52 14.16
C LYS A 33 1.00 -5.42 13.09
N TYR A 34 1.49 -5.76 11.89
CA TYR A 34 1.65 -4.85 10.75
C TYR A 34 0.42 -4.88 9.85
N LYS A 35 -0.13 -6.08 9.63
CA LYS A 35 -1.40 -6.30 8.93
C LYS A 35 -2.52 -5.48 9.58
N GLN A 36 -2.71 -5.62 10.89
CA GLN A 36 -3.73 -4.87 11.63
C GLN A 36 -3.52 -3.36 11.55
N ALA A 37 -2.27 -2.91 11.65
CA ALA A 37 -1.96 -1.49 11.58
C ALA A 37 -2.40 -0.89 10.23
N ILE A 38 -2.10 -1.56 9.11
CA ILE A 38 -2.49 -1.09 7.78
C ILE A 38 -3.98 -1.21 7.50
N ILE A 39 -4.61 -2.33 7.88
CA ILE A 39 -6.07 -2.48 7.70
C ILE A 39 -6.81 -1.36 8.43
N ILE A 40 -6.44 -1.08 9.68
CA ILE A 40 -7.11 -0.05 10.46
C ILE A 40 -6.83 1.34 9.89
N THR A 41 -5.59 1.68 9.55
CA THR A 41 -5.29 3.06 9.12
C THR A 41 -5.70 3.36 7.70
N GLU A 42 -5.47 2.45 6.76
CA GLU A 42 -5.68 2.71 5.34
C GLU A 42 -7.08 2.30 4.87
N PHE A 43 -7.70 1.25 5.44
CA PHE A 43 -9.01 0.76 4.99
C PHE A 43 -10.17 1.22 5.87
N GLN A 44 -9.92 1.43 7.17
CA GLN A 44 -10.93 1.98 8.10
C GLN A 44 -10.79 3.50 8.26
N ASN A 45 -9.82 4.11 7.57
CA ASN A 45 -9.54 5.55 7.61
C ASN A 45 -9.30 6.11 9.02
N VAL A 46 -8.73 5.28 9.90
CA VAL A 46 -8.45 5.62 11.31
C VAL A 46 -7.07 6.27 11.40
N THR A 47 -6.94 7.32 12.21
CA THR A 47 -5.65 7.98 12.39
C THR A 47 -4.67 7.10 13.18
N GLN A 48 -3.37 7.34 13.01
CA GLN A 48 -2.35 6.62 13.78
C GLN A 48 -2.45 6.86 15.30
N LYS A 49 -3.05 7.98 15.72
CA LYS A 49 -3.33 8.30 17.12
C LYS A 49 -4.47 7.44 17.67
N GLU A 50 -5.56 7.30 16.91
CA GLU A 50 -6.65 6.41 17.29
C GLU A 50 -6.23 4.95 17.25
N LEU A 51 -5.39 4.55 16.28
CA LEU A 51 -4.76 3.23 16.26
C LEU A 51 -3.99 2.97 17.56
N SER A 52 -3.20 3.95 18.02
CA SER A 52 -2.41 3.78 19.26
C SER A 52 -3.30 3.57 20.48
N GLN A 53 -4.42 4.29 20.56
CA GLN A 53 -5.43 4.11 21.61
C GLN A 53 -6.11 2.75 21.53
N LYS A 54 -6.57 2.35 20.33
CA LYS A 54 -7.27 1.09 20.07
C LYS A 54 -6.40 -0.14 20.38
N MET A 55 -5.10 -0.06 20.10
CA MET A 55 -4.15 -1.15 20.34
C MET A 55 -3.45 -1.10 21.70
N GLY A 56 -3.68 -0.05 22.51
CA GLY A 56 -2.99 0.13 23.79
C GLY A 56 -1.47 0.30 23.66
N ILE A 57 -1.00 0.98 22.60
CA ILE A 57 0.43 1.22 22.33
C ILE A 57 0.73 2.73 22.30
N SER A 58 2.02 3.09 22.33
CA SER A 58 2.42 4.48 22.15
C SER A 58 2.14 4.97 20.71
N LEU A 59 1.99 6.28 20.55
CA LEU A 59 1.88 6.90 19.21
C LEU A 59 3.11 6.59 18.34
N SER A 60 4.31 6.58 18.94
CA SER A 60 5.54 6.18 18.25
C SER A 60 5.52 4.70 17.82
N GLY A 61 4.93 3.83 18.65
CA GLY A 61 4.72 2.41 18.32
C GLY A 61 3.73 2.22 17.18
N ALA A 62 2.63 2.97 17.15
CA ALA A 62 1.66 2.95 16.05
C ALA A 62 2.29 3.43 14.74
N LYS A 63 2.99 4.58 14.76
CA LYS A 63 3.78 5.10 13.64
C LYS A 63 4.76 4.05 13.09
N SER A 64 5.54 3.44 13.97
CA SER A 64 6.52 2.42 13.59
C SER A 64 5.84 1.20 12.95
N ARG A 65 4.72 0.72 13.49
CA ARG A 65 3.99 -0.41 12.90
C ARG A 65 3.46 -0.11 11.49
N VAL A 66 2.86 1.07 11.29
CA VAL A 66 2.37 1.49 9.96
C VAL A 66 3.53 1.62 8.98
N GLN A 67 4.62 2.30 9.38
CA GLN A 67 5.80 2.45 8.53
C GLN A 67 6.39 1.10 8.13
N ARG A 68 6.62 0.20 9.10
CA ARG A 68 7.17 -1.14 8.84
C ARG A 68 6.25 -1.97 7.94
N ALA A 69 4.93 -1.80 8.07
CA ALA A 69 3.99 -2.45 7.18
C ALA A 69 4.14 -1.94 5.73
N LYS A 70 4.22 -0.62 5.53
CA LYS A 70 4.43 -0.02 4.20
C LYS A 70 5.78 -0.43 3.58
N GLU A 71 6.84 -0.45 4.37
CA GLU A 71 8.16 -0.93 3.93
C GLU A 71 8.10 -2.37 3.44
N LYS A 72 7.47 -3.27 4.21
CA LYS A 72 7.33 -4.68 3.82
C LYS A 72 6.48 -4.89 2.57
N LEU A 73 5.37 -4.16 2.44
CA LEU A 73 4.55 -4.22 1.24
C LEU A 73 5.35 -3.74 0.02
N LYS A 74 6.11 -2.65 0.17
CA LYS A 74 6.99 -2.15 -0.89
C LYS A 74 8.06 -3.17 -1.27
N GLU A 75 8.71 -3.81 -0.31
CA GLU A 75 9.68 -4.89 -0.55
C GLU A 75 9.04 -6.03 -1.35
N MET A 76 7.91 -6.57 -0.89
CA MET A 76 7.19 -7.66 -1.56
C MET A 76 6.75 -7.28 -2.98
N LEU A 77 6.29 -6.06 -3.16
CA LEU A 77 5.83 -5.57 -4.47
C LEU A 77 7.00 -5.37 -5.42
N LEU A 78 8.12 -4.81 -4.96
CA LEU A 78 9.33 -4.67 -5.76
C LEU A 78 10.02 -6.01 -6.01
N ASP A 79 9.86 -7.02 -5.16
CA ASP A 79 10.36 -8.37 -5.44
C ASP A 79 9.51 -9.07 -6.52
N CYS A 80 8.23 -8.72 -6.63
CA CYS A 80 7.29 -9.27 -7.60
C CYS A 80 7.31 -8.52 -8.95
N CYS A 81 7.40 -7.20 -8.93
CA CYS A 81 7.22 -6.32 -10.09
C CYS A 81 8.37 -5.30 -10.21
N TYR A 82 8.74 -5.00 -11.45
CA TYR A 82 9.28 -3.69 -11.80
C TYR A 82 8.10 -2.71 -11.91
N LEU A 83 8.19 -1.58 -11.21
CA LEU A 83 7.15 -0.54 -11.23
C LEU A 83 7.76 0.74 -11.78
N GLU A 84 7.01 1.41 -12.63
CA GLU A 84 7.23 2.80 -12.96
C GLU A 84 6.16 3.62 -12.24
N LEU A 85 6.61 4.62 -11.47
CA LEU A 85 5.75 5.49 -10.68
C LEU A 85 5.92 6.93 -11.13
N ASP A 86 4.83 7.70 -11.09
CA ASP A 86 4.90 9.15 -11.22
C ASP A 86 5.43 9.82 -9.93
N TRP A 87 5.54 11.14 -9.95
CA TRP A 87 5.99 11.94 -8.79
C TRP A 87 4.99 11.95 -7.63
N ARG A 88 3.74 11.54 -7.86
CA ARG A 88 2.66 11.43 -6.85
C ARG A 88 2.60 10.04 -6.23
N GLY A 89 3.26 9.05 -6.84
CA GLY A 89 3.28 7.65 -6.44
C GLY A 89 2.24 6.78 -7.15
N ASN A 90 1.59 7.27 -8.20
CA ASN A 90 0.69 6.46 -9.04
C ASN A 90 1.50 5.54 -9.95
N VAL A 91 1.00 4.34 -10.19
CA VAL A 91 1.59 3.38 -11.14
C VAL A 91 1.29 3.81 -12.57
N VAL A 92 2.35 4.07 -13.35
CA VAL A 92 2.26 4.43 -14.79
C VAL A 92 2.56 3.25 -15.71
N ASP A 93 3.36 2.28 -15.24
CA ASP A 93 3.59 1.00 -15.90
C ASP A 93 4.06 -0.04 -14.86
N TYR A 94 3.89 -1.32 -15.16
CA TYR A 94 4.47 -2.40 -14.37
C TYR A 94 4.82 -3.63 -15.21
N LYS A 95 5.86 -4.35 -14.77
CA LYS A 95 6.28 -5.64 -15.36
C LYS A 95 6.57 -6.65 -14.28
N HIS A 96 5.94 -7.81 -14.33
CA HIS A 96 6.28 -8.90 -13.42
C HIS A 96 7.71 -9.38 -13.64
N LYS A 97 8.48 -9.52 -12.56
CA LYS A 97 9.89 -9.97 -12.61
C LYS A 97 10.01 -11.44 -13.01
N GLY A 98 8.97 -12.23 -12.81
CA GLY A 98 8.91 -13.64 -13.17
C GLY A 98 7.46 -14.10 -13.35
N LYS A 99 7.29 -15.29 -13.92
CA LYS A 99 5.96 -15.89 -14.19
C LYS A 99 5.19 -16.30 -12.92
N ASP A 100 5.89 -16.38 -11.78
CA ASP A 100 5.34 -16.95 -10.54
C ASP A 100 5.17 -15.91 -9.43
N CYS A 101 4.84 -14.66 -9.74
CA CYS A 101 4.42 -13.75 -8.68
C CYS A 101 3.10 -14.22 -8.09
N LYS A 102 3.18 -14.99 -7.00
CA LYS A 102 2.03 -15.57 -6.28
C LYS A 102 1.07 -14.56 -5.66
N TYR A 103 1.37 -13.27 -5.76
CA TYR A 103 0.56 -12.19 -5.19
C TYR A 103 -0.30 -11.50 -6.24
N CYS A 104 0.19 -11.40 -7.48
CA CYS A 104 -0.50 -10.78 -8.60
C CYS A 104 -1.18 -11.86 -9.44
N GLN A 105 -2.50 -11.85 -9.48
CA GLN A 105 -3.32 -12.78 -10.28
C GLN A 105 -4.08 -12.02 -11.35
#